data_AF-A0A6A3QZ87-F1
#
_entry.id   AF-A0A6A3QZ87-F1
#
_cell.length_a   1.000
_cell.length_b   1.000
_cell.length_c   1.000
_cell.angle_alpha   90.00
_cell.angle_beta   90.00
_cell.angle_gamma   90.00
#
_symmetry.space_group_name_H-M   'P 1'
#
loop_
_entity.id
_entity.type
_entity.pdbx_description
1 polymer ?
#
loop_
_entity_poly.entity_id
_entity_poly.type
_entity_poly.pdbx_seq_one_letter_code
_entity_poly.pdbx_strand_id
1 'polypeptide(L)'
;MSGSLVALGTYCGLFGALLAYCNVMQVGLTVALTTIAGVLVFGYALVFTGLCFMGRTLVRSPLEAPIAAIKLQLNIGSTLATYARRGFKTRFPQWTLTFEVTCNMMRYMFEEFGEVIAFENAALLREPFAMHGRLILRSNCRQHNTVP
;
A
#
# COMPACT_ATOMS: atom_id res chain seq x y z
N MET A 1 -11.64 -30.33 58.56
CA MET A 1 -12.04 -29.74 57.27
C MET A 1 -11.58 -30.67 56.16
N SER A 2 -12.49 -31.14 55.31
CA SER A 2 -12.22 -32.22 54.35
C SER A 2 -11.30 -31.76 53.22
N GLY A 3 -10.27 -32.55 52.91
CA GLY A 3 -9.28 -32.22 51.87
C GLY A 3 -9.87 -31.92 50.48
N SER A 4 -11.07 -32.43 50.18
CA SER A 4 -11.79 -32.10 48.95
C SER A 4 -12.17 -30.61 48.83
N LEU A 5 -12.46 -29.94 49.94
CA LEU A 5 -12.84 -28.52 49.93
C LEU A 5 -11.63 -27.62 49.64
N VAL A 6 -10.45 -28.01 50.13
CA VAL A 6 -9.17 -27.35 49.85
C VAL A 6 -8.75 -27.57 48.40
N ALA A 7 -8.90 -28.80 47.88
CA ALA A 7 -8.63 -29.11 46.48
C ALA A 7 -9.52 -28.32 45.52
N LEU A 8 -10.83 -28.24 45.79
CA LEU A 8 -11.78 -27.49 44.97
C LEU A 8 -11.46 -25.98 44.94
N GLY A 9 -11.13 -25.40 46.11
CA GLY A 9 -10.70 -24.00 46.19
C GLY A 9 -9.42 -23.71 45.41
N THR A 10 -8.48 -24.66 45.40
CA THR A 10 -7.21 -24.54 44.66
C THR A 10 -7.44 -24.59 43.15
N TYR A 11 -8.30 -25.50 42.67
CA TYR A 11 -8.65 -25.59 41.25
C TYR A 11 -9.42 -24.36 40.76
N CYS A 12 -10.38 -23.85 41.53
CA CYS A 12 -11.09 -22.61 41.19
C CYS A 12 -10.16 -21.39 41.15
N GLY A 13 -9.21 -21.29 42.08
CA GLY A 13 -8.20 -20.22 42.10
C GLY A 13 -7.28 -20.25 40.87
N LEU A 14 -6.77 -21.44 40.52
CA LEU A 14 -5.95 -21.63 39.32
C LEU A 14 -6.73 -21.30 38.03
N PHE A 15 -7.97 -21.76 37.93
CA PHE A 15 -8.82 -21.49 36.77
C PHE A 15 -9.15 -20.00 36.62
N GLY A 16 -9.44 -19.31 37.74
CA GLY A 16 -9.66 -17.86 37.75
C GLY A 16 -8.42 -17.05 37.35
N ALA A 17 -7.24 -17.45 37.84
CA ALA A 17 -5.97 -16.81 37.46
C ALA A 17 -5.65 -16.99 35.97
N LEU A 18 -5.94 -18.17 35.41
CA LEU A 18 -5.72 -18.49 34.01
C LEU A 18 -6.67 -17.70 33.10
N LEU A 19 -7.94 -17.56 33.48
CA LEU A 19 -8.90 -16.69 32.79
C LEU A 19 -8.50 -15.21 32.82
N ALA A 20 -8.03 -14.72 33.97
CA ALA A 20 -7.54 -13.35 34.08
C ALA A 20 -6.31 -13.11 33.18
N TYR A 21 -5.37 -14.05 33.13
CA TYR A 21 -4.21 -14.01 32.25
C TYR A 21 -4.61 -14.01 30.76
N CYS A 22 -5.54 -14.89 30.36
CA CYS A 22 -6.06 -14.92 28.99
C CYS A 22 -6.76 -13.59 28.61
N ASN A 23 -7.48 -12.97 29.55
CA ASN A 23 -8.14 -11.69 29.30
C ASN A 23 -7.10 -10.56 29.12
N VAL A 24 -6.03 -10.52 29.93
CA VAL A 24 -4.93 -9.57 29.76
C VAL A 24 -4.20 -9.75 28.42
N MET A 25 -3.97 -11.00 28.00
CA MET A 25 -3.40 -11.32 26.69
C MET A 25 -4.32 -10.87 25.55
N GLN A 26 -5.64 -11.07 25.68
CA GLN A 26 -6.62 -10.64 24.68
C GLN A 26 -6.70 -9.10 24.59
N VAL A 27 -6.63 -8.39 25.72
CA VAL A 27 -6.56 -6.92 25.75
C VAL A 27 -5.25 -6.43 25.15
N GLY A 28 -4.12 -7.07 25.45
CA GLY A 28 -2.83 -6.74 24.84
C GLY A 28 -2.84 -6.93 23.32
N LEU A 29 -3.42 -8.03 22.84
CA LEU A 29 -3.56 -8.31 21.41
C LEU A 29 -4.50 -7.32 20.71
N THR A 30 -5.64 -6.97 21.32
CA THR A 30 -6.57 -5.99 20.71
C THR A 30 -5.96 -4.59 20.67
N VAL A 31 -5.24 -4.17 21.71
CA VAL A 31 -4.48 -2.91 21.70
C VAL A 31 -3.38 -2.93 20.62
N ALA A 32 -2.65 -4.03 20.48
CA ALA A 32 -1.64 -4.16 19.42
C ALA A 32 -2.26 -4.11 18.01
N LEU A 33 -3.35 -4.83 17.77
CA LEU A 33 -4.03 -4.83 16.47
C LEU A 33 -4.63 -3.47 16.14
N THR A 34 -5.27 -2.81 17.11
CA THR A 34 -5.88 -1.47 16.90
C THR A 34 -4.82 -0.40 16.67
N THR A 35 -3.70 -0.45 17.39
CA THR A 35 -2.58 0.48 17.15
C THR A 35 -1.95 0.26 15.78
N ILE A 36 -1.68 -0.98 15.37
CA ILE A 36 -1.17 -1.29 14.03
C ILE A 36 -2.15 -0.81 12.96
N ALA A 37 -3.45 -1.10 13.11
CA ALA A 37 -4.48 -0.64 12.18
C ALA A 37 -4.54 0.88 12.11
N GLY A 38 -4.46 1.58 13.26
CA GLY A 38 -4.43 3.03 13.33
C GLY A 38 -3.22 3.63 12.60
N VAL A 39 -2.03 3.07 12.80
CA VAL A 39 -0.80 3.49 12.11
C VAL A 39 -0.91 3.28 10.60
N LEU A 40 -1.46 2.13 10.16
CA LEU A 40 -1.66 1.84 8.74
C LEU A 40 -2.65 2.81 8.09
N VAL A 41 -3.79 3.06 8.74
CA VAL A 41 -4.80 4.01 8.25
C VAL A 41 -4.24 5.43 8.18
N PHE A 42 -3.52 5.86 9.22
CA PHE A 42 -2.91 7.19 9.24
C PHE A 42 -1.82 7.34 8.19
N GLY A 43 -0.93 6.34 8.06
CA GLY A 43 0.10 6.32 7.02
C GLY A 43 -0.50 6.35 5.62
N TYR A 44 -1.56 5.58 5.38
CA TYR A 44 -2.30 5.63 4.13
C TYR A 44 -2.92 7.00 3.86
N ALA A 45 -3.55 7.63 4.86
CA ALA A 45 -4.12 8.96 4.72
C ALA A 45 -3.06 10.02 4.37
N LEU A 46 -1.87 9.94 4.99
CA LEU A 46 -0.74 10.82 4.66
C LEU A 46 -0.25 10.63 3.22
N VAL A 47 -0.07 9.38 2.78
CA VAL A 47 0.32 9.09 1.39
C VAL A 47 -0.75 9.55 0.41
N PHE A 48 -2.03 9.33 0.72
CA PHE A 48 -3.15 9.74 -0.11
C PHE A 48 -3.25 11.26 -0.26
N THR A 49 -3.12 11.98 0.85
CA THR A 49 -3.13 13.46 0.86
C THR A 49 -1.91 14.02 0.14
N GLY A 50 -0.73 13.43 0.32
CA GLY A 50 0.48 13.78 -0.43
C GLY A 50 0.31 13.57 -1.95
N LEU A 51 -0.25 12.42 -2.37
CA LEU A 51 -0.57 12.15 -3.77
C LEU A 51 -1.58 13.13 -4.33
N CYS A 52 -2.65 13.45 -3.59
CA CYS A 52 -3.62 14.47 -4.00
C CYS A 52 -2.98 15.85 -4.13
N PHE A 53 -2.07 16.20 -3.21
CA PHE A 53 -1.37 17.48 -3.21
C PHE A 53 -0.42 17.62 -4.40
N MET A 54 0.40 16.60 -4.68
CA MET A 54 1.25 16.57 -5.88
C MET A 54 0.41 16.54 -7.16
N GLY A 55 -0.65 15.73 -7.15
CA GLY A 55 -1.59 15.56 -8.25
C GLY A 55 -2.32 16.84 -8.63
N ARG A 56 -2.51 17.82 -7.72
CA ARG A 56 -3.14 19.12 -8.03
C ARG A 56 -2.50 19.85 -9.21
N THR A 57 -1.20 19.64 -9.45
CA THR A 57 -0.50 20.27 -10.58
C THR A 57 -0.81 19.61 -11.93
N LEU A 58 -1.48 18.46 -11.92
CA LEU A 58 -1.74 17.62 -13.09
C LEU A 58 -3.24 17.44 -13.37
N VAL A 59 -4.12 18.18 -12.69
CA VAL A 59 -5.59 18.12 -12.88
C VAL A 59 -6.17 19.52 -13.00
N ARG A 60 -7.28 19.65 -13.74
CA ARG A 60 -7.91 20.95 -14.03
C ARG A 60 -8.67 21.50 -12.83
N SER A 61 -9.15 20.64 -11.93
CA SER A 61 -9.84 21.05 -10.72
C SER A 61 -9.34 20.33 -9.46
N PRO A 62 -9.35 20.98 -8.28
CA PRO A 62 -8.88 20.38 -7.02
C PRO A 62 -9.76 19.21 -6.54
N LEU A 63 -10.97 19.06 -7.08
CA LEU A 63 -11.88 17.95 -6.80
C LEU A 63 -11.62 16.73 -7.69
N GLU A 64 -10.97 16.89 -8.85
CA GLU A 64 -10.55 15.77 -9.68
C GLU A 64 -9.37 15.00 -9.09
N ALA A 65 -8.49 15.67 -8.33
CA ALA A 65 -7.33 15.04 -7.69
C ALA A 65 -7.67 13.82 -6.82
N PRO A 66 -8.63 13.89 -5.86
CA PRO A 66 -9.01 12.70 -5.09
C PRO A 66 -9.70 11.63 -5.94
N ILE A 67 -10.49 12.01 -6.94
CA ILE A 67 -11.17 11.05 -7.84
C ILE A 67 -10.12 10.29 -8.67
N ALA A 68 -9.14 11.00 -9.22
CA ALA A 68 -8.01 10.43 -9.95
C ALA A 68 -7.21 9.47 -9.07
N ALA A 69 -6.90 9.86 -7.83
CA ALA A 69 -6.19 9.02 -6.88
C ALA A 69 -6.95 7.73 -6.57
N ILE A 70 -8.27 7.80 -6.35
CA ILE A 70 -9.12 6.62 -6.12
C ILE A 70 -9.11 5.70 -7.35
N LYS A 71 -9.30 6.24 -8.55
CA LYS A 71 -9.28 5.42 -9.78
C LYS A 71 -7.91 4.76 -10.00
N LEU A 72 -6.81 5.47 -9.69
CA LEU A 72 -5.45 4.91 -9.76
C LEU A 72 -5.29 3.73 -8.79
N GLN A 73 -5.79 3.85 -7.56
CA GLN A 73 -5.76 2.77 -6.58
C GLN A 73 -6.60 1.57 -7.01
N LEU A 74 -7.78 1.80 -7.60
CA LEU A 74 -8.60 0.73 -8.17
C LEU A 74 -7.88 0.01 -9.32
N ASN A 75 -7.13 0.74 -10.15
CA ASN A 75 -6.31 0.13 -11.21
C ASN A 75 -5.15 -0.71 -10.65
N ILE A 76 -4.51 -0.26 -9.57
CA ILE A 76 -3.50 -1.06 -8.86
C ILE A 76 -4.15 -2.32 -8.26
N GLY A 77 -5.28 -2.16 -7.59
CA GLY A 77 -6.04 -3.26 -6.99
C GLY A 77 -6.51 -4.29 -8.03
N SER A 78 -6.98 -3.84 -9.19
CA SER A 78 -7.39 -4.73 -10.29
C SER A 78 -6.20 -5.49 -10.88
N THR A 79 -5.03 -4.84 -10.99
CA THR A 79 -3.79 -5.47 -11.43
C THR A 79 -3.35 -6.56 -10.45
N LEU A 80 -3.38 -6.27 -9.15
CA LEU A 80 -3.05 -7.23 -8.09
C LEU A 80 -4.05 -8.40 -8.05
N ALA A 81 -5.35 -8.13 -8.20
CA ALA A 81 -6.37 -9.17 -8.29
C ALA A 81 -6.14 -10.08 -9.50
N THR A 82 -5.77 -9.50 -10.65
CA THR A 82 -5.47 -10.27 -11.86
C THR A 82 -4.17 -11.07 -11.72
N TYR A 83 -3.18 -10.53 -11.00
CA TYR A 83 -1.96 -11.25 -10.63
C TYR A 83 -2.25 -12.45 -9.71
N ALA A 84 -3.09 -12.25 -8.69
CA ALA A 84 -3.53 -13.32 -7.79
C ALA A 84 -4.33 -14.40 -8.54
N ARG A 85 -5.25 -14.02 -9.42
CA ARG A 85 -6.00 -14.97 -10.29
C ARG A 85 -5.08 -15.78 -11.21
N ARG A 86 -3.92 -15.24 -11.60
CA ARG A 86 -2.90 -15.95 -12.39
C ARG A 86 -1.99 -16.85 -11.54
N GLY A 87 -2.25 -16.97 -10.24
CA GLY A 87 -1.46 -17.80 -9.32
C GLY A 87 -0.13 -17.17 -8.96
N PHE A 88 -0.10 -15.86 -8.72
CA PHE A 88 1.12 -15.10 -8.41
C PHE A 88 2.16 -15.15 -9.54
N LYS A 89 1.66 -15.16 -10.78
CA LYS A 89 2.49 -15.08 -11.99
C LYS A 89 2.22 -13.75 -12.69
N THR A 90 3.30 -13.08 -13.08
CA THR A 90 3.24 -11.85 -13.87
C THR A 90 2.75 -12.15 -15.29
N ARG A 91 2.28 -11.13 -16.00
CA ARG A 91 1.79 -11.28 -17.39
C ARG A 91 2.83 -11.89 -18.31
N PHE A 92 4.07 -11.46 -18.14
CA PHE A 92 5.23 -11.95 -18.87
C PHE A 92 6.26 -12.49 -17.88
N PRO A 93 6.86 -13.65 -18.14
CA PRO A 93 7.78 -14.31 -17.20
C PRO A 93 9.03 -13.48 -16.88
N GLN A 94 9.34 -12.50 -17.72
CA GLN A 94 10.50 -11.62 -17.60
C GLN A 94 10.19 -10.37 -16.75
N TRP A 95 8.92 -10.13 -16.43
CA TRP A 95 8.47 -8.94 -15.72
C TRP A 95 8.42 -9.19 -14.22
N THR A 96 8.79 -8.18 -13.45
CA THR A 96 8.54 -8.14 -12.01
C THR A 96 7.13 -7.62 -11.73
N LEU A 97 6.56 -7.97 -10.58
CA LEU A 97 5.24 -7.48 -10.17
C LEU A 97 5.21 -5.94 -10.14
N THR A 98 6.27 -5.33 -9.60
CA THR A 98 6.42 -3.87 -9.56
C THR A 98 6.39 -3.29 -10.96
N PHE A 99 7.10 -3.89 -11.91
CA PHE A 99 7.09 -3.43 -13.30
C PHE A 99 5.70 -3.52 -13.94
N GLU A 100 4.99 -4.64 -13.73
CA GLU A 100 3.62 -4.78 -14.24
C GLU A 100 2.65 -3.73 -13.67
N VAL A 101 2.72 -3.49 -12.35
CA VAL A 101 1.93 -2.46 -11.68
C VAL A 101 2.28 -1.07 -12.21
N THR A 102 3.58 -0.74 -12.31
CA THR A 102 4.03 0.56 -12.82
C THR A 102 3.60 0.79 -14.26
N CYS A 103 3.71 -0.22 -15.13
CA CYS A 103 3.25 -0.12 -16.52
C CYS A 103 1.75 0.12 -16.62
N ASN A 104 0.92 -0.62 -15.88
CA ASN A 104 -0.52 -0.41 -15.87
C ASN A 104 -0.90 0.95 -15.28
N MET A 105 -0.17 1.41 -14.26
CA MET A 105 -0.36 2.72 -13.65
C MET A 105 -0.04 3.85 -14.64
N MET A 106 1.11 3.81 -15.30
CA MET A 106 1.50 4.78 -16.33
C MET A 106 0.50 4.80 -17.47
N ARG A 107 0.12 3.63 -17.98
CA ARG A 107 -0.87 3.52 -19.06
C ARG A 107 -2.19 4.19 -18.69
N TYR A 108 -2.70 3.89 -17.50
CA TYR A 108 -3.92 4.52 -17.00
C TYR A 108 -3.77 6.04 -16.86
N MET A 109 -2.65 6.54 -16.31
CA MET A 109 -2.43 7.97 -16.19
C MET A 109 -2.38 8.69 -17.54
N PHE A 110 -1.75 8.08 -18.55
CA PHE A 110 -1.72 8.67 -19.90
C PHE A 110 -3.04 8.53 -20.65
N GLU A 111 -3.79 7.44 -20.47
CA GLU A 111 -5.11 7.28 -21.11
C GLU A 111 -6.15 8.25 -20.52
N GLU A 112 -6.17 8.44 -19.21
CA GLU A 112 -7.19 9.27 -18.55
C GLU A 112 -6.78 10.76 -18.42
N PHE A 113 -5.50 11.04 -18.15
CA PHE A 113 -5.00 12.39 -17.87
C PHE A 113 -4.00 12.90 -18.93
N GLY A 114 -3.79 12.14 -20.01
CA GLY A 114 -2.82 12.44 -21.05
C GLY A 114 -2.99 13.81 -21.69
N GLU A 115 -4.21 14.29 -21.87
CA GLU A 115 -4.48 15.63 -22.44
C GLU A 115 -3.93 16.75 -21.54
N VAL A 116 -4.27 16.71 -20.25
CA VAL A 116 -3.80 17.69 -19.25
C VAL A 116 -2.27 17.59 -19.08
N ILE A 117 -1.75 16.37 -19.10
CA ILE A 117 -0.31 16.09 -19.01
C ILE A 117 0.44 16.62 -20.24
N ALA A 118 -0.05 16.39 -21.46
CA ALA A 118 0.66 16.69 -22.69
C ALA A 118 0.56 18.16 -23.11
N PHE A 119 -0.60 18.81 -22.91
CA PHE A 119 -0.84 20.16 -23.42
C PHE A 119 -0.66 21.25 -22.37
N GLU A 120 -0.97 20.98 -21.10
CA GLU A 120 -0.93 22.01 -20.05
C GLU A 120 0.33 21.88 -19.17
N ASN A 121 0.77 20.66 -18.86
CA ASN A 121 1.77 20.42 -17.80
C ASN A 121 3.02 19.65 -18.24
N ALA A 122 3.26 19.49 -19.54
CA ALA A 122 4.36 18.68 -20.07
C ALA A 122 5.75 19.14 -19.58
N ALA A 123 5.93 20.46 -19.39
CA ALA A 123 7.16 21.02 -18.87
C ALA A 123 7.46 20.57 -17.42
N LEU A 124 6.42 20.48 -16.57
CA LEU A 124 6.55 20.09 -15.16
C LEU A 124 6.96 18.62 -15.00
N LEU A 125 6.60 17.79 -15.96
CA LEU A 125 6.89 16.35 -15.94
C LEU A 125 8.25 15.99 -16.53
N ARG A 126 8.85 16.88 -17.32
CA ARG A 126 10.11 16.63 -18.03
C ARG A 126 11.26 16.31 -17.08
N GLU A 127 11.40 17.08 -16.01
CA GLU A 127 12.49 16.94 -15.05
C GLU A 127 12.30 15.76 -14.08
N PRO A 128 11.10 15.49 -13.54
CA PRO A 128 10.83 14.24 -12.81
C PRO A 128 11.11 12.98 -13.63
N PHE A 129 10.71 12.94 -14.91
CA PHE A 129 11.01 11.79 -15.77
C PHE A 129 12.51 11.67 -16.07
N ALA A 130 13.20 12.79 -16.32
CA ALA A 130 14.65 12.78 -16.49
C ALA A 130 15.39 12.34 -15.21
N MET A 131 14.91 12.76 -14.03
CA MET A 131 15.44 12.30 -12.74
C MET A 131 15.20 10.80 -12.54
N HIS A 132 14.02 10.30 -12.88
CA HIS A 132 13.70 8.88 -12.83
C HIS A 132 14.66 8.06 -13.71
N GLY A 133 14.93 8.50 -14.94
CA GLY A 133 15.95 7.89 -15.81
C GLY A 133 17.35 7.91 -15.20
N ARG A 134 17.81 9.08 -14.75
CA ARG A 134 19.18 9.27 -14.23
C ARG A 134 19.45 8.58 -12.89
N LEU A 135 18.44 8.40 -12.03
CA LEU A 135 18.62 7.83 -10.70
C LEU A 135 18.20 6.37 -10.63
N ILE A 136 17.02 6.03 -11.16
CA ILE A 136 16.40 4.71 -10.97
C ILE A 136 16.85 3.74 -12.07
N LEU A 137 17.00 4.23 -13.31
CA LEU A 137 17.39 3.38 -14.44
C LEU A 137 18.90 3.28 -14.65
N ARG A 138 19.71 4.12 -13.98
CA ARG A 138 21.17 4.16 -14.18
C ARG A 138 21.89 2.82 -13.97
N SER A 139 21.46 2.01 -13.00
CA SER A 139 22.04 0.67 -12.80
C SER A 139 21.72 -0.27 -13.97
N ASN A 140 20.47 -0.25 -14.44
CA ASN A 140 20.02 -1.03 -15.60
C ASN A 140 20.70 -0.55 -16.90
N CYS A 141 20.82 0.76 -17.11
CA CYS A 141 21.52 1.33 -18.26
C CYS A 141 22.99 0.89 -18.31
N ARG A 142 23.68 0.86 -17.14
CA ARG A 142 25.04 0.30 -17.03
C ARG A 142 25.09 -1.19 -17.36
N GLN A 143 24.12 -1.97 -16.88
CA GLN A 143 24.07 -3.41 -17.12
C GLN A 143 23.86 -3.75 -18.61
N HIS A 144 23.16 -2.89 -19.35
CA HIS A 144 22.84 -3.09 -20.76
C HIS A 144 23.69 -2.24 -21.73
N ASN A 145 24.75 -1.57 -21.26
CA ASN A 145 25.59 -0.67 -22.06
C ASN A 145 24.79 0.42 -22.81
N THR A 146 23.73 0.94 -22.20
CA THR A 146 22.92 2.03 -22.76
C THR A 146 23.15 3.33 -21.98
N VAL A 147 22.88 4.47 -22.64
CA VAL A 147 23.01 5.80 -22.02
C VAL A 147 21.75 6.09 -21.19
N PRO A 148 21.88 6.54 -19.92
CA PRO A 148 20.74 6.90 -19.06
C PRO A 148 20.07 8.22 -19.44
#